data_AF-A0A3D3XAL9-F1
#
_entry.id   AF-A0A3D3XAL9-F1
#
_cell.length_a   1.000
_cell.length_b   1.000
_cell.length_c   1.000
_cell.angle_alpha   90.00
_cell.angle_beta   90.00
_cell.angle_gamma   90.00
#
_symmetry.space_group_name_H-M   'P 1'
#
loop_
_entity.id
_entity.type
_entity.pdbx_description
1 polymer ?
#
loop_
_entity_poly.entity_id
_entity_poly.type
_entity_poly.pdbx_seq_one_letter_code
_entity_poly.pdbx_strand_id
1 'polypeptide(L)' 'GEGGYTVWGKLLPASTSLKKGAVPLGLAHQVKVLRDVSKGSVVTWNDVSMDTSTRAYAFRKEFEKECSNWL' A
#
# COMPACT_ATOMS: atom_id res chain seq x y z
N GLY A 1 3.31 -11.13 -2.45
CA GLY A 1 4.39 -10.57 -1.62
C GLY A 1 5.46 -10.00 -2.52
N GLU A 2 6.31 -9.13 -1.99
CA GLU A 2 7.45 -8.57 -2.71
C GLU A 2 8.30 -9.66 -3.38
N GLY A 3 8.67 -9.47 -4.65
CA GLY A 3 9.50 -10.43 -5.40
C GLY A 3 8.80 -11.73 -5.80
N GLY A 4 7.49 -11.86 -5.55
CA GLY A 4 6.68 -13.00 -5.98
C GLY A 4 6.02 -12.80 -7.35
N TYR A 5 5.16 -13.75 -7.74
CA TYR A 5 4.50 -13.75 -9.06
C TYR A 5 3.36 -12.73 -9.22
N THR A 6 2.89 -12.14 -8.12
CA THR A 6 1.62 -11.40 -8.10
C THR A 6 1.75 -9.88 -8.02
N VAL A 7 2.84 -9.36 -7.44
CA VAL A 7 3.06 -7.92 -7.27
C VAL A 7 4.55 -7.57 -7.39
N TRP A 8 4.82 -6.35 -7.84
CA TRP A 8 6.16 -5.77 -7.95
C TRP A 8 6.17 -4.32 -7.46
N GLY A 9 7.34 -3.80 -7.12
CA GLY A 9 7.52 -2.44 -6.62
C GLY A 9 7.68 -1.39 -7.71
N LYS A 10 6.87 -0.34 -7.67
CA LYS A 10 7.07 0.85 -8.49
C LYS A 10 7.38 2.04 -7.58
N LEU A 11 8.48 2.74 -7.85
CA LEU A 11 8.77 4.02 -7.18
C LEU A 11 7.73 5.06 -7.62
N LEU A 12 7.11 5.71 -6.65
CA LEU A 12 6.13 6.79 -6.83
C LEU A 12 6.48 7.95 -5.90
N PRO A 13 6.30 9.22 -6.32
CA PRO A 13 6.36 10.35 -5.40
C PRO A 13 5.36 10.17 -4.25
N ALA A 14 5.72 10.63 -3.05
CA ALA A 14 4.89 10.49 -1.85
C ALA A 14 3.47 11.04 -2.07
N SER A 15 3.35 12.25 -2.64
CA SER A 15 2.05 12.87 -2.97
C SER A 15 1.20 12.02 -3.91
N THR A 16 1.81 11.38 -4.90
CA THR A 16 1.11 10.48 -5.83
C THR A 16 0.67 9.20 -5.14
N SER A 17 1.53 8.61 -4.30
CA SER A 17 1.21 7.41 -3.52
C SER A 17 0.03 7.67 -2.57
N LEU A 18 0.04 8.80 -1.86
CA LEU A 18 -1.01 9.19 -0.92
C LEU A 18 -2.33 9.44 -1.64
N LYS A 19 -2.32 10.25 -2.70
CA LYS A 19 -3.52 10.54 -3.50
C LYS A 19 -4.18 9.29 -4.07
N LYS A 20 -3.37 8.28 -4.43
CA LYS A 20 -3.87 7.00 -4.95
C LYS A 20 -4.26 6.00 -3.85
N GLY A 21 -3.88 6.24 -2.60
CA GLY A 21 -4.02 5.26 -1.52
C GLY A 21 -3.23 3.98 -1.77
N ALA A 22 -2.03 4.10 -2.36
CA ALA A 22 -1.22 2.95 -2.78
C ALA A 22 -0.67 2.17 -1.58
N VAL A 23 -0.78 0.84 -1.62
CA VAL A 23 -0.24 -0.06 -0.60
C VAL A 23 1.28 -0.13 -0.74
N PRO A 24 2.05 0.06 0.34
CA PRO A 24 3.50 -0.10 0.30
C PRO A 24 3.86 -1.55 0.03
N LEU A 25 4.84 -1.79 -0.85
CA LEU A 25 5.24 -3.15 -1.22
C LEU A 25 5.69 -3.98 0.00
N GLY A 26 6.41 -3.36 0.93
CA GLY A 26 6.85 -4.01 2.18
C GLY A 26 5.70 -4.42 3.12
N LEU A 27 4.48 -3.92 2.89
CA LEU A 27 3.27 -4.32 3.60
C LEU A 27 2.37 -5.27 2.77
N ALA A 28 2.73 -5.56 1.51
CA ALA A 28 1.94 -6.39 0.60
C ALA A 28 2.27 -7.90 0.70
N HIS A 29 2.91 -8.33 1.79
CA HIS A 29 3.21 -9.72 2.06
C HIS A 29 2.06 -10.40 2.81
N GLN A 30 1.59 -11.56 2.33
CA GLN A 30 0.48 -12.33 2.92
C GLN A 30 -0.83 -11.55 3.15
N VAL A 31 -1.08 -10.50 2.36
CA VAL A 31 -2.34 -9.76 2.41
C VAL A 31 -3.40 -10.44 1.55
N LYS A 32 -4.65 -10.44 2.03
CA LYS A 32 -5.79 -10.97 1.28
C LYS A 32 -6.31 -9.89 0.33
N VAL A 33 -6.47 -10.22 -0.94
CA VAL A 33 -7.13 -9.36 -1.93
C VAL A 33 -8.65 -9.47 -1.76
N LEU A 34 -9.35 -8.33 -1.75
CA LEU A 34 -10.79 -8.23 -1.50
C LEU A 34 -11.62 -8.16 -2.78
N ARG A 35 -11.03 -7.70 -3.88
CA ARG A 35 -11.68 -7.50 -5.18
C ARG A 35 -10.67 -7.62 -6.30
N ASP A 36 -11.15 -7.84 -7.52
CA ASP A 36 -10.27 -7.95 -8.68
C ASP A 36 -9.42 -6.69 -8.89
N VAL A 37 -8.13 -6.90 -9.13
CA VAL A 37 -7.17 -5.84 -9.45
C VAL A 37 -6.56 -6.15 -10.81
N SER A 38 -6.79 -5.29 -11.79
CA SER A 38 -6.26 -5.47 -13.14
C SER A 38 -4.73 -5.46 -13.16
N LYS A 39 -4.15 -6.28 -14.04
CA LYS A 39 -2.69 -6.30 -14.26
C LYS A 39 -2.19 -4.89 -14.61
N GLY A 40 -1.14 -4.45 -13.92
CA GLY A 40 -0.53 -3.13 -14.12
C GLY A 40 -1.20 -2.00 -13.35
N SER A 41 -2.34 -2.25 -12.69
CA SER A 41 -2.94 -1.30 -11.76
C SER A 41 -2.16 -1.22 -10.45
N VAL A 42 -2.24 -0.06 -9.81
CA VAL A 42 -1.68 0.14 -8.46
C VAL A 42 -2.63 -0.49 -7.46
N VAL A 43 -2.11 -1.38 -6.60
CA VAL A 43 -2.85 -1.94 -5.47
C VAL A 43 -3.05 -0.85 -4.41
N THR A 44 -4.28 -0.68 -3.98
CA THR A 44 -4.71 0.34 -3.02
C THR A 44 -5.20 -0.29 -1.71
N TRP A 45 -5.30 0.52 -0.66
CA TRP A 45 -5.82 0.07 0.64
C TRP A 45 -7.24 -0.56 0.53
N ASN A 46 -8.03 -0.17 -0.47
CA ASN A 46 -9.37 -0.73 -0.70
C ASN A 46 -9.34 -2.10 -1.39
N ASP A 47 -8.20 -2.50 -1.95
CA ASP A 47 -8.06 -3.77 -2.67
C ASP A 47 -7.66 -4.91 -1.74
N VAL A 48 -7.20 -4.60 -0.52
CA VAL A 48 -6.60 -5.58 0.39
C VAL A 48 -7.17 -5.47 1.80
N SER A 49 -7.26 -6.63 2.46
CA SER A 49 -7.47 -6.69 3.90
C SER A 49 -6.11 -6.62 4.59
N MET A 50 -5.89 -5.56 5.35
CA MET A 50 -4.67 -5.35 6.13
C MET A 50 -4.87 -5.81 7.57
N ASP A 51 -3.84 -6.43 8.14
CA ASP A 51 -3.75 -6.59 9.58
C ASP A 51 -3.39 -5.25 10.24
N THR A 52 -4.40 -4.60 10.80
CA THR A 52 -4.28 -3.29 11.44
C THR A 52 -3.68 -3.35 12.85
N SER A 53 -3.43 -4.55 13.39
CA SER A 53 -2.78 -4.71 14.70
C SER A 53 -1.26 -4.59 14.64
N THR A 54 -0.67 -4.65 13.43
CA THR A 54 0.78 -4.61 13.26
C THR A 54 1.34 -3.21 13.47
N ARG A 55 2.53 -3.13 14.11
CA ARG A 55 3.27 -1.86 14.24
C ARG A 55 3.62 -1.24 12.89
N ALA A 56 3.92 -2.06 11.88
CA ALA A 56 4.28 -1.57 10.56
C ALA A 56 3.09 -0.88 9.85
N TYR A 57 1.87 -1.42 10.00
CA TYR A 57 0.66 -0.75 9.55
C TYR A 57 0.45 0.58 10.28
N ALA A 58 0.52 0.56 11.63
CA ALA A 58 0.32 1.76 12.44
C ALA A 58 1.31 2.88 12.06
N PHE A 59 2.60 2.54 11.95
CA PHE A 59 3.65 3.49 11.55
C PHE A 59 3.42 4.04 10.14
N ARG A 60 3.02 3.20 9.19
CA ARG A 60 2.68 3.70 7.84
C ARG A 60 1.51 4.67 7.89
N LYS A 61 0.45 4.41 8.67
CA LYS A 61 -0.69 5.32 8.77
C LYS A 61 -0.32 6.65 9.43
N GLU A 62 0.57 6.64 10.43
CA GLU A 62 1.14 7.84 11.02
C GLU A 62 1.93 8.64 9.98
N PHE A 63 2.83 7.98 9.23
CA PHE A 63 3.57 8.61 8.14
C PHE A 63 2.65 9.24 7.07
N GLU A 64 1.57 8.55 6.66
CA GLU A 64 0.62 9.09 5.70
C GLU A 64 -0.06 10.36 6.21
N LYS A 65 -0.40 10.40 7.50
CA LYS A 65 -0.99 11.57 8.16
C LYS A 65 0.01 12.72 8.18
N GLU A 66 1.23 12.48 8.65
CA GLU A 66 2.26 13.50 8.72
C GLU A 66 2.60 14.05 7.33
N CYS A 67 2.93 13.20 6.36
CA CYS A 67 3.24 13.65 4.99
C CYS A 67 2.11 14.42 4.33
N SER A 68 0.84 14.11 4.63
CA SER A 68 -0.29 14.88 4.08
C SER A 68 -0.34 16.31 4.63
N ASN A 69 0.26 16.60 5.78
CA ASN A 69 0.36 17.97 6.31
C ASN A 69 1.48 18.77 5.64
N TRP A 70 2.45 18.11 5.00
CA TRP A 70 3.62 18.72 4.35
C TRP A 70 3.46 18.90 2.84
N LEU A 71 2.37 18.39 2.24
CA LEU A 71 2.11 18.34 0.80
C LEU A 71 0.88 19.17 0.43
#